data_AF-A0A937EQK4-F1
#
_entry.id   AF-A0A937EQK4-F1
#
_cell.length_a   1.000
_cell.length_b   1.000
_cell.length_c   1.000
_cell.angle_alpha   90.00
_cell.angle_beta   90.00
_cell.angle_gamma   90.00
#
_symmetry.space_group_name_H-M   'P 1'
#
loop_
_entity.id
_entity.type
_entity.pdbx_description
1 polymer ?
#
loop_
_entity_poly.entity_id
_entity_poly.type
_entity_poly.pdbx_seq_one_letter_code
_entity_poly.pdbx_strand_id
1 'polypeptide(L)'
;MLDVPTTTPTARGIFARLDAEWAELCADASVRAAVTDWLMTDHLADDVAAVTDSWVRTLGPEQLLATLRPGHGVLSDALTDAVLRSLLVRATGHDRSATLAARIIVQAMLPAAVRMTRGQVRGTGGRTWDDVGHMVIAALFEVARSGRIHTRPGRPAANLALDTLSRVCRELAADREAAGEDLAAADNLTDPSPGPAARAHAAAIHAAAHAAGLTTEPAACEAEVSSARLELLELVLEAMEHGSISRADGQAIAWHYTTNPVPDAQAAHRAGTTAAAWRRRRSRAVDRLKSGLRPAA
;
A
#
# COMPACT_ATOMS: atom_id res chain seq x y z
N MET A 1 -30.67 -5.82 35.30
CA MET A 1 -29.27 -6.28 35.29
C MET A 1 -28.76 -6.03 33.88
N LEU A 2 -28.26 -4.82 33.64
CA LEU A 2 -27.84 -4.35 32.31
C LEU A 2 -26.35 -4.66 32.11
N ASP A 3 -26.09 -5.25 30.95
CA ASP A 3 -24.85 -5.38 30.17
C ASP A 3 -23.51 -4.95 30.75
N VAL A 4 -22.52 -5.83 30.53
CA VAL A 4 -21.28 -5.42 29.84
C VAL A 4 -20.92 -6.50 28.82
N PRO A 5 -20.94 -6.21 27.50
CA PRO A 5 -20.23 -7.05 26.54
C PRO A 5 -18.73 -6.81 26.74
N THR A 6 -18.01 -7.86 27.09
CA THR A 6 -16.55 -7.93 27.06
C THR A 6 -16.09 -7.69 25.63
N THR A 7 -15.71 -6.44 25.33
CA THR A 7 -15.08 -6.10 24.05
C THR A 7 -13.72 -6.80 23.98
N THR A 8 -13.62 -7.75 23.06
CA THR A 8 -12.37 -8.43 22.70
C THR A 8 -11.25 -7.41 22.41
N PRO A 9 -10.03 -7.58 22.95
CA PRO A 9 -8.91 -6.64 22.76
C PRO A 9 -8.37 -6.53 21.32
N THR A 10 -8.94 -7.28 20.37
CA THR A 10 -8.46 -7.45 18.99
C THR A 10 -8.82 -6.31 18.03
N ALA A 11 -9.58 -5.29 18.45
CA ALA A 11 -9.98 -4.18 17.59
C ALA A 11 -9.00 -2.98 17.57
N ARG A 12 -7.94 -2.99 18.38
CA ARG A 12 -6.91 -1.94 18.39
C ARG A 12 -5.69 -2.43 17.61
N GLY A 13 -5.39 -1.79 16.48
CA GLY A 13 -4.20 -2.12 15.68
C GLY A 13 -2.90 -2.03 16.49
N ILE A 14 -1.84 -2.70 16.02
CA ILE A 14 -0.59 -2.96 16.76
C ILE A 14 -0.03 -1.74 17.51
N PHE A 15 -0.02 -0.55 16.89
CA PHE A 15 0.50 0.66 17.51
C PHE A 15 -0.30 1.10 18.74
N ALA A 16 -1.63 1.03 18.66
CA ALA A 16 -2.49 1.41 19.77
C ALA A 16 -2.43 0.40 20.94
N ARG A 17 -2.12 -0.87 20.63
CA ARG A 17 -1.79 -1.86 21.64
C ARG A 17 -0.47 -1.56 22.32
N LEU A 18 0.58 -1.24 21.56
CA LEU A 18 1.89 -0.89 22.13
C LEU A 18 1.82 0.35 23.03
N ASP A 19 1.00 1.35 22.68
CA ASP A 19 0.78 2.52 23.52
C ASP A 19 0.02 2.21 24.82
N ALA A 20 -0.98 1.30 24.76
CA ALA A 20 -1.69 0.86 25.96
C ALA A 20 -0.78 0.07 26.91
N GLU A 21 -0.01 -0.89 26.37
CA GLU A 21 0.98 -1.67 27.13
C GLU A 21 2.09 -0.77 27.69
N TRP A 22 2.43 0.34 27.01
CA TRP A 22 3.42 1.29 27.50
C TRP A 22 2.96 1.99 28.78
N ALA A 23 1.69 2.40 28.85
CA ALA A 23 1.13 3.02 30.04
C ALA A 23 1.19 2.08 31.25
N GLU A 24 0.89 0.80 31.05
CA GLU A 24 1.00 -0.23 32.10
C GLU A 24 2.45 -0.43 32.55
N LEU A 25 3.39 -0.47 31.61
CA LEU A 25 4.82 -0.63 31.88
C LEU A 25 5.40 0.56 32.65
N CYS A 26 4.95 1.79 32.37
CA CYS A 26 5.37 2.99 33.11
C CYS A 26 4.87 3.00 34.55
N ALA A 27 3.69 2.43 34.82
CA ALA A 27 3.13 2.34 36.16
C ALA A 27 3.86 1.31 37.07
N ASP A 28 4.52 0.31 36.48
CA ASP A 28 5.23 -0.74 37.20
C ASP A 28 6.45 -0.18 37.97
N ALA A 29 6.43 -0.32 39.30
CA ALA A 29 7.49 0.14 40.18
C ALA A 29 8.82 -0.62 39.96
N SER A 30 8.77 -1.89 39.58
CA SER A 30 9.96 -2.70 39.30
C SER A 30 10.66 -2.24 38.03
N VAL A 31 9.89 -1.85 37.01
CA VAL A 31 10.40 -1.28 35.76
C VAL A 31 11.03 0.08 36.02
N ARG A 32 10.37 0.94 36.80
CA ARG A 32 10.95 2.24 37.21
C ARG A 32 12.29 2.05 37.92
N ALA A 33 12.34 1.20 38.94
CA ALA A 33 13.57 0.92 39.68
C ALA A 33 14.70 0.40 38.77
N ALA A 34 14.39 -0.52 37.85
CA ALA A 34 15.37 -1.02 36.88
C ALA A 34 15.91 0.09 35.97
N VAL A 35 15.03 0.94 35.42
CA VAL A 35 15.46 2.06 34.56
C VAL A 35 16.31 3.08 35.32
N THR A 36 15.94 3.41 36.56
CA THR A 36 16.75 4.29 37.41
C THR A 36 18.14 3.70 37.63
N ASP A 37 18.23 2.42 37.99
CA ASP A 37 19.50 1.72 38.21
C ASP A 37 20.39 1.72 36.96
N TRP A 38 19.81 1.51 35.78
CA TRP A 38 20.54 1.58 34.51
C TRP A 38 21.14 2.97 34.26
N LEU A 39 20.36 4.02 34.47
CA LEU A 39 20.81 5.39 34.28
C LEU A 39 21.92 5.78 35.26
N MET A 40 21.87 5.27 36.49
CA MET A 40 22.94 5.47 37.48
C MET A 40 24.21 4.71 37.09
N THR A 41 24.07 3.45 36.67
CA THR A 41 25.18 2.59 36.24
C THR A 41 25.91 3.17 35.02
N ASP A 42 25.17 3.73 34.08
CA ASP A 42 25.73 4.28 32.83
C ASP A 42 26.14 5.76 32.98
N HIS A 43 26.04 6.33 34.19
CA HIS A 43 26.33 7.75 34.49
C HIS A 43 25.53 8.74 33.63
N LEU A 44 24.29 8.39 33.28
CA LEU A 44 23.38 9.21 32.47
C LEU A 44 22.28 9.90 33.28
N ALA A 45 22.14 9.55 34.57
CA ALA A 45 21.03 10.00 35.40
C ALA A 45 20.94 11.53 35.54
N ASP A 46 22.06 12.21 35.79
CA ASP A 46 22.09 13.67 35.97
C ASP A 46 21.73 14.41 34.69
N ASP A 47 22.26 13.96 33.55
CA ASP A 47 21.99 14.56 32.24
C ASP A 47 20.51 14.37 31.83
N VAL A 48 19.98 13.15 32.04
CA VAL A 48 18.55 12.85 31.78
C VAL A 48 17.66 13.68 32.69
N ALA A 49 17.98 13.79 33.98
CA ALA A 49 17.25 14.61 34.94
C ALA A 49 17.23 16.09 34.52
N ALA A 50 18.37 16.63 34.10
CA ALA A 50 18.49 18.01 33.64
C ALA A 50 17.65 18.30 32.38
N VAL A 51 17.68 17.42 31.38
CA VAL A 51 16.93 17.61 30.12
C VAL A 51 15.42 17.42 30.30
N THR A 52 15.01 16.64 31.29
CA THR A 52 13.59 16.34 31.57
C THR A 52 12.98 17.15 32.71
N ASP A 53 13.72 18.13 33.26
CA ASP A 53 13.33 18.93 34.43
C ASP A 53 12.80 18.05 35.58
N SER A 54 13.51 16.95 35.84
CA SER A 54 13.10 15.88 36.76
C SER A 54 14.15 15.67 37.83
N TRP A 55 13.76 15.07 38.95
CA TRP A 55 14.71 14.67 39.99
C TRP A 55 15.25 13.27 39.70
N VAL A 56 16.52 13.00 40.01
CA VAL A 56 17.15 11.68 39.81
C VAL A 56 16.32 10.54 40.43
N ARG A 57 15.69 10.79 41.59
CA ARG A 57 14.85 9.80 42.29
C ARG A 57 13.50 9.53 41.61
N THR A 58 13.09 10.36 40.67
CA THR A 58 11.82 10.22 39.92
C THR A 58 12.06 9.74 38.49
N LEU A 59 13.32 9.45 38.11
CA LEU A 59 13.64 8.93 36.78
C LEU A 59 13.03 7.56 36.55
N GLY A 60 12.39 7.40 35.40
CA GLY A 60 11.80 6.14 34.97
C GLY A 60 11.71 6.05 33.45
N PRO A 61 10.93 5.07 32.94
CA PRO A 61 10.78 4.83 31.50
C PRO A 61 10.20 6.03 30.76
N GLU A 62 9.36 6.86 31.40
CA GLU A 62 8.79 8.06 30.80
C GLU A 62 9.84 9.14 30.54
N GLN A 63 10.67 9.46 31.53
CA GLN A 63 11.76 10.44 31.39
C GLN A 63 12.78 9.94 30.37
N LEU A 64 13.12 8.65 30.43
CA LEU A 64 13.98 8.02 29.43
C LEU A 64 13.41 8.16 28.01
N LEU A 65 12.13 7.85 27.81
CA LEU A 65 11.47 8.02 26.51
C LEU A 65 11.42 9.49 26.09
N ALA A 66 11.19 10.42 27.02
CA ALA A 66 11.18 11.85 26.74
C ALA A 66 12.54 12.33 26.21
N THR A 67 13.67 11.84 26.78
CA THR A 67 15.01 12.16 26.24
C THR A 67 15.29 11.58 24.87
N LEU A 68 14.63 10.47 24.49
CA LEU A 68 14.79 9.85 23.18
C LEU A 68 13.93 10.49 22.08
N ARG A 69 13.00 11.38 22.45
CA ARG A 69 12.21 12.13 21.47
C ARG A 69 13.07 13.24 20.88
N PRO A 70 12.85 13.62 19.60
CA PRO A 70 13.62 14.68 18.97
C PRO A 70 13.51 15.99 19.77
N GLY A 71 14.62 16.40 20.40
CA GLY A 71 14.74 17.68 21.10
C GLY A 71 15.26 18.80 20.19
N HIS A 72 15.36 20.01 20.73
CA HIS A 72 15.99 21.14 20.03
C HIS A 72 17.35 21.43 20.66
N GLY A 73 18.44 21.03 19.98
CA GLY A 73 19.81 21.41 20.34
C GLY A 73 20.84 20.27 20.28
N VAL A 74 22.10 20.63 20.04
CA VAL A 74 23.23 19.69 19.84
C VAL A 74 23.52 18.84 21.09
N LEU A 75 23.42 19.43 22.29
CA LEU A 75 23.60 18.69 23.55
C LEU A 75 22.49 17.66 23.77
N SER A 76 21.26 17.99 23.37
CA SER A 76 20.13 17.07 23.41
C SER A 76 20.32 15.91 22.43
N ASP A 77 20.90 16.15 21.26
CA ASP A 77 21.20 15.11 20.27
C ASP A 77 22.29 14.15 20.77
N ALA A 78 23.37 14.67 21.37
CA ALA A 78 24.44 13.85 21.94
C ALA A 78 23.94 12.95 23.08
N LEU A 79 23.13 13.50 23.99
CA LEU A 79 22.50 12.72 25.05
C LEU A 79 21.54 11.67 24.50
N THR A 80 20.71 12.02 23.51
CA THR A 80 19.81 11.09 22.83
C THR A 80 20.58 9.90 22.28
N ASP A 81 21.68 10.16 21.57
CA ASP A 81 22.51 9.12 20.97
C ASP A 81 23.23 8.27 22.03
N ALA A 82 23.69 8.87 23.14
CA ALA A 82 24.31 8.16 24.26
C ALA A 82 23.32 7.23 24.97
N VAL A 83 22.13 7.73 25.30
CA VAL A 83 21.03 6.96 25.91
C VAL A 83 20.63 5.80 24.99
N LEU A 84 20.43 6.07 23.70
CA LEU A 84 20.05 5.03 22.75
C LEU A 84 21.15 3.96 22.58
N ARG A 85 22.44 4.34 22.59
CA ARG A 85 23.55 3.38 22.57
C ARG A 85 23.60 2.52 23.82
N SER A 86 23.44 3.11 25.01
CA SER A 86 23.35 2.36 26.27
C SER A 86 22.22 1.32 26.20
N LEU A 87 21.03 1.72 25.74
CA LEU A 87 19.90 0.80 25.58
C LEU A 87 20.18 -0.30 24.55
N LEU A 88 20.83 0.02 23.43
CA LEU A 88 21.18 -0.96 22.40
C LEU A 88 22.23 -1.96 22.89
N VAL A 89 23.19 -1.53 23.72
CA VAL A 89 24.15 -2.43 24.38
C VAL A 89 23.39 -3.37 25.32
N ARG A 90 22.52 -2.83 26.17
CA ARG A 90 21.71 -3.61 27.11
C ARG A 90 20.77 -4.59 26.43
N ALA A 91 20.17 -4.21 25.31
CA ALA A 91 19.26 -5.04 24.51
C ALA A 91 19.92 -6.30 23.92
N THR A 92 21.26 -6.38 23.89
CA THR A 92 21.99 -7.58 23.43
C THR A 92 21.95 -8.75 24.42
N GLY A 93 21.58 -8.51 25.67
CA GLY A 93 21.47 -9.57 26.68
C GLY A 93 20.31 -10.54 26.41
N HIS A 94 20.21 -11.55 27.28
CA HIS A 94 19.19 -12.61 27.19
C HIS A 94 18.16 -12.57 28.32
N ASP A 95 18.29 -11.62 29.24
CA ASP A 95 17.46 -11.52 30.43
C ASP A 95 16.22 -10.61 30.21
N ARG A 96 15.45 -10.44 31.29
CA ARG A 96 14.28 -9.56 31.29
C ARG A 96 14.67 -8.10 31.08
N SER A 97 15.84 -7.69 31.58
CA SER A 97 16.41 -6.35 31.41
C SER A 97 16.65 -6.02 29.93
N ALA A 98 17.29 -6.92 29.20
CA ALA A 98 17.53 -6.78 27.76
C ALA A 98 16.24 -6.69 26.95
N THR A 99 15.24 -7.50 27.31
CA THR A 99 13.92 -7.47 26.67
C THR A 99 13.19 -6.15 26.92
N LEU A 100 13.26 -5.64 28.15
CA LEU A 100 12.71 -4.34 28.52
C LEU A 100 13.42 -3.19 27.78
N ALA A 101 14.75 -3.21 27.68
CA ALA A 101 15.51 -2.22 26.93
C ALA A 101 15.11 -2.20 25.44
N ALA A 102 14.97 -3.37 24.81
CA ALA A 102 14.47 -3.49 23.44
C ALA A 102 13.05 -2.93 23.29
N ARG A 103 12.16 -3.17 24.27
CA ARG A 103 10.79 -2.62 24.26
C ARG A 103 10.76 -1.09 24.35
N ILE A 104 11.63 -0.49 25.16
CA ILE A 104 11.78 0.97 25.27
C ILE A 104 12.31 1.56 23.95
N ILE A 105 13.28 0.91 23.31
CA ILE A 105 13.78 1.30 21.98
C ILE A 105 12.64 1.28 20.95
N VAL A 106 11.83 0.21 20.93
CA VAL A 106 10.66 0.11 20.04
C VAL A 106 9.70 1.28 20.30
N GLN A 107 9.43 1.60 21.57
CA GLN A 107 8.55 2.72 21.92
C GLN A 107 9.09 4.07 21.42
N ALA A 108 10.40 4.32 21.58
CA ALA A 108 11.05 5.53 21.09
C ALA A 108 11.00 5.65 19.56
N MET A 109 11.06 4.51 18.86
CA MET A 109 11.10 4.42 17.41
C MET A 109 9.71 4.31 16.75
N LEU A 110 8.61 4.34 17.52
CA LEU A 110 7.25 4.27 16.97
C LEU A 110 6.96 5.28 15.85
N PRO A 111 7.36 6.56 15.93
CA PRO A 111 7.14 7.50 14.82
C PRO A 111 7.83 7.05 13.52
N ALA A 112 9.01 6.44 13.61
CA ALA A 112 9.70 5.87 12.47
C ALA A 112 9.00 4.60 11.96
N ALA A 113 8.58 3.71 12.86
CA ALA A 113 7.84 2.50 12.53
C ALA A 113 6.52 2.79 11.79
N VAL A 114 5.76 3.79 12.24
CA VAL A 114 4.53 4.26 11.58
C VAL A 114 4.84 4.79 10.17
N ARG A 115 5.90 5.60 10.01
CA ARG A 115 6.31 6.09 8.68
C ARG A 115 6.73 4.95 7.74
N MET A 116 7.50 3.98 8.24
CA MET A 116 7.89 2.80 7.46
C MET A 116 6.65 2.01 7.03
N THR A 117 5.71 1.77 7.96
CA THR A 117 4.46 1.07 7.67
C THR A 117 3.68 1.78 6.57
N ARG A 118 3.54 3.12 6.63
CA ARG A 118 2.90 3.92 5.56
C ARG A 118 3.59 3.75 4.21
N GLY A 119 4.92 3.75 4.22
CA GLY A 119 5.70 3.59 2.99
C GLY A 119 5.60 2.21 2.36
N GLN A 120 5.24 1.17 3.12
CA GLN A 120 5.19 -0.22 2.64
C GLN A 120 3.77 -0.73 2.33
N VAL A 121 2.74 -0.12 2.91
CA VAL A 121 1.34 -0.47 2.61
C VAL A 121 1.00 -0.05 1.18
N ARG A 122 0.43 -0.97 0.41
CA ARG A 122 -0.06 -0.70 -0.96
C ARG A 122 -1.58 -0.53 -0.94
N GLY A 123 -2.07 0.41 -1.74
CA GLY A 123 -3.51 0.74 -1.80
C GLY A 123 -4.39 -0.37 -2.39
N THR A 124 -3.82 -1.31 -3.15
CA THR A 124 -4.54 -2.42 -3.77
C THR A 124 -3.71 -3.71 -3.70
N GLY A 125 -4.36 -4.84 -3.35
CA GLY A 125 -3.76 -6.18 -3.42
C GLY A 125 -2.52 -6.43 -2.55
N GLY A 126 -2.37 -5.69 -1.44
CA GLY A 126 -1.24 -5.82 -0.52
C GLY A 126 -1.65 -6.18 0.91
N ARG A 127 -0.66 -6.40 1.76
CA ARG A 127 -0.85 -6.61 3.21
C ARG A 127 -1.56 -5.44 3.86
N THR A 128 -2.34 -5.74 4.89
CA THR A 128 -3.04 -4.70 5.64
C THR A 128 -2.04 -3.82 6.38
N TRP A 129 -2.49 -2.63 6.78
CA TRP A 129 -1.73 -1.74 7.67
C TRP A 129 -1.23 -2.47 8.92
N ASP A 130 -2.08 -3.33 9.49
CA ASP A 130 -1.78 -4.02 10.73
C ASP A 130 -0.75 -5.13 10.52
N ASP A 131 -0.83 -5.90 9.43
CA ASP A 131 0.15 -6.94 9.09
C ASP A 131 1.55 -6.35 8.85
N VAL A 132 1.62 -5.27 8.06
CA VAL A 132 2.88 -4.55 7.81
C VAL A 132 3.40 -3.93 9.11
N GLY A 133 2.51 -3.39 9.95
CA GLY A 133 2.87 -2.84 11.25
C GLY A 133 3.49 -3.89 12.17
N HIS A 134 2.90 -5.08 12.27
CA HIS A 134 3.45 -6.20 13.05
C HIS A 134 4.83 -6.59 12.56
N MET A 135 5.02 -6.73 11.24
CA MET A 135 6.33 -7.04 10.65
C MET A 135 7.37 -5.96 10.97
N VAL A 136 7.02 -4.68 10.83
CA VAL A 136 7.94 -3.57 11.12
C VAL A 136 8.35 -3.58 12.59
N ILE A 137 7.42 -3.80 13.52
CA ILE A 137 7.69 -3.85 14.95
C ILE A 137 8.56 -5.07 15.30
N ALA A 138 8.28 -6.24 14.73
CA ALA A 138 9.09 -7.44 14.93
C ALA A 138 10.53 -7.23 14.42
N ALA A 139 10.68 -6.73 13.18
CA ALA A 139 11.98 -6.44 12.60
C ALA A 139 12.76 -5.42 13.43
N LEU A 140 12.10 -4.36 13.92
CA LEU A 140 12.70 -3.34 14.76
C LEU A 140 13.21 -3.93 16.08
N PHE A 141 12.40 -4.76 16.73
CA PHE A 141 12.78 -5.44 17.97
C PHE A 141 14.01 -6.34 17.75
N GLU A 142 14.04 -7.13 16.68
CA GLU A 142 15.17 -8.00 16.38
C GLU A 142 16.44 -7.23 16.00
N VAL A 143 16.33 -6.15 15.22
CA VAL A 143 17.48 -5.30 14.87
C VAL A 143 18.04 -4.61 16.12
N ALA A 144 17.18 -4.12 17.02
CA ALA A 144 17.62 -3.52 18.28
C ALA A 144 18.43 -4.49 19.13
N ARG A 145 18.04 -5.78 19.14
CA ARG A 145 18.73 -6.84 19.88
C ARG A 145 19.93 -7.45 19.18
N SER A 146 20.18 -7.09 17.92
CA SER A 146 21.20 -7.77 17.12
C SER A 146 22.64 -7.48 17.54
N GLY A 147 22.89 -6.54 18.44
CA GLY A 147 24.23 -6.15 18.88
C GLY A 147 25.12 -5.50 17.82
N ARG A 148 24.57 -5.06 16.68
CA ARG A 148 25.35 -4.48 15.58
C ARG A 148 25.26 -2.96 15.47
N ILE A 149 24.20 -2.35 16.01
CA ILE A 149 23.94 -0.91 15.82
C ILE A 149 24.81 -0.04 16.75
N HIS A 150 25.02 -0.48 17.99
CA HIS A 150 25.70 0.32 19.02
C HIS A 150 27.19 0.58 18.71
N THR A 151 27.83 -0.23 17.88
CA THR A 151 29.24 -0.07 17.48
C THR A 151 29.42 0.81 16.23
N ARG A 152 28.35 1.11 15.49
CA ARG A 152 28.45 1.87 14.24
C ARG A 152 28.66 3.35 14.49
N PRO A 153 29.47 4.03 13.67
CA PRO A 153 29.58 5.49 13.70
C PRO A 153 28.26 6.15 13.28
N GLY A 154 28.10 7.44 13.61
CA GLY A 154 26.92 8.23 13.27
C GLY A 154 25.76 8.08 14.26
N ARG A 155 24.54 8.32 13.79
CA ARG A 155 23.34 8.38 14.64
C ARG A 155 22.70 6.98 14.82
N PRO A 156 22.68 6.41 16.03
CA PRO A 156 22.12 5.08 16.29
C PRO A 156 20.66 4.93 15.84
N ALA A 157 19.82 5.97 16.02
CA ALA A 157 18.41 5.93 15.59
C ALA A 157 18.26 5.79 14.06
N ALA A 158 19.11 6.48 13.29
CA ALA A 158 19.10 6.41 11.83
C ALA A 158 19.57 5.03 11.35
N ASN A 159 20.65 4.50 11.95
CA ASN A 159 21.15 3.17 11.65
C ASN A 159 20.10 2.08 11.96
N LEU A 160 19.43 2.18 13.11
CA LEU A 160 18.34 1.29 13.51
C LEU A 160 17.18 1.35 12.51
N ALA A 161 16.78 2.56 12.09
CA ALA A 161 15.72 2.74 11.12
C ALA A 161 16.05 2.12 9.76
N LEU A 162 17.26 2.34 9.26
CA LEU A 162 17.72 1.84 7.97
C LEU A 162 17.84 0.31 7.93
N ASP A 163 18.41 -0.29 8.98
CA ASP A 163 18.49 -1.76 9.09
C ASP A 163 17.11 -2.39 9.23
N THR A 164 16.20 -1.76 9.99
CA THR A 164 14.80 -2.21 10.13
C THR A 164 14.10 -2.17 8.78
N LEU A 165 14.15 -1.05 8.06
CA LEU A 165 13.54 -0.91 6.74
C LEU A 165 14.13 -1.91 5.75
N SER A 166 15.45 -2.09 5.74
CA SER A 166 16.12 -3.06 4.86
C SER A 166 15.69 -4.50 5.14
N ARG A 167 15.44 -4.85 6.42
CA ARG A 167 14.88 -6.15 6.77
C ARG A 167 13.44 -6.29 6.29
N VAL A 168 12.58 -5.32 6.59
CA VAL A 168 11.17 -5.32 6.16
C VAL A 168 11.03 -5.43 4.64
N CYS A 169 11.84 -4.70 3.87
CA CYS A 169 11.83 -4.79 2.41
C CYS A 169 12.21 -6.20 1.91
N ARG A 170 13.18 -6.87 2.57
CA ARG A 170 13.56 -8.25 2.21
C ARG A 170 12.46 -9.25 2.54
N GLU A 171 11.85 -9.16 3.71
CA GLU A 171 10.72 -10.03 4.10
C GLU A 171 9.56 -9.85 3.11
N LEU A 172 9.17 -8.60 2.82
CA LEU A 172 8.11 -8.31 1.84
C LEU A 172 8.46 -8.73 0.40
N ALA A 173 9.74 -8.83 0.06
CA ALA A 173 10.17 -9.35 -1.24
C ALA A 173 10.08 -10.87 -1.27
N ALA A 174 10.58 -11.56 -0.25
CA ALA A 174 10.48 -13.02 -0.11
C ALA A 174 9.02 -13.49 -0.10
N ASP A 175 8.15 -12.77 0.59
CA ASP A 175 6.71 -13.03 0.61
C ASP A 175 6.06 -12.90 -0.79
N ARG A 176 6.53 -11.96 -1.61
CA ARG A 176 6.05 -11.82 -3.00
C ARG A 176 6.54 -12.92 -3.90
N GLU A 177 7.78 -13.36 -3.74
CA GLU A 177 8.33 -14.49 -4.50
C GLU A 177 7.53 -15.76 -4.19
N ALA A 178 7.28 -16.04 -2.91
CA ALA A 178 6.44 -17.17 -2.50
C ALA A 178 5.00 -17.07 -3.04
N ALA A 179 4.36 -15.89 -2.97
CA ALA A 179 3.03 -15.70 -3.56
C ALA A 179 3.04 -15.74 -5.11
N GLY A 180 4.17 -15.41 -5.73
CA GLY A 180 4.39 -15.50 -7.17
C GLY A 180 4.45 -16.94 -7.66
N GLU A 181 4.99 -17.85 -6.86
CA GLU A 181 4.94 -19.30 -7.11
C GLU A 181 3.49 -19.81 -7.12
N ASP A 182 2.66 -19.35 -6.17
CA ASP A 182 1.22 -19.68 -6.13
C ASP A 182 0.42 -19.04 -7.29
N LEU A 183 0.77 -17.82 -7.71
CA LEU A 183 0.18 -17.18 -8.90
C LEU A 183 0.57 -17.90 -10.20
N ALA A 184 1.82 -18.35 -10.33
CA ALA A 184 2.25 -19.17 -11.46
C ALA A 184 1.52 -20.53 -11.49
N ALA A 185 1.17 -21.09 -10.32
CA ALA A 185 0.30 -22.25 -10.23
C ALA A 185 -1.16 -21.89 -10.62
N ALA A 186 -1.64 -20.69 -10.29
CA ALA A 186 -2.96 -20.21 -10.67
C ALA A 186 -3.09 -19.91 -12.17
N ASP A 187 -2.03 -19.51 -12.87
CA ASP A 187 -2.01 -19.39 -14.34
C ASP A 187 -2.25 -20.74 -15.04
N ASN A 188 -2.04 -21.86 -14.34
CA ASN A 188 -2.36 -23.20 -14.83
C ASN A 188 -3.82 -23.62 -14.54
N LEU A 189 -4.56 -22.86 -13.71
CA LEU A 189 -5.99 -23.02 -13.55
C LEU A 189 -6.67 -22.27 -14.70
N THR A 190 -7.13 -23.02 -15.70
CA THR A 190 -7.86 -22.47 -16.84
C THR A 190 -9.22 -21.93 -16.37
N ASP A 191 -9.25 -20.69 -15.86
CA ASP A 191 -10.49 -19.95 -15.69
C ASP A 191 -10.89 -19.38 -17.06
N PRO A 192 -12.01 -19.80 -17.66
CA PRO A 192 -12.50 -19.19 -18.90
C PRO A 192 -12.97 -17.74 -18.68
N SER A 193 -13.05 -17.26 -17.42
CA SER A 193 -13.45 -15.90 -17.11
C SER A 193 -12.31 -14.90 -17.36
N PRO A 194 -12.59 -13.76 -18.01
CA PRO A 194 -11.57 -12.74 -18.25
C PRO A 194 -11.06 -12.17 -16.92
N GLY A 195 -9.73 -12.18 -16.74
CA GLY A 195 -9.07 -11.65 -15.55
C GLY A 195 -9.31 -10.14 -15.32
N PRO A 196 -8.93 -9.60 -14.15
CA PRO A 196 -9.20 -8.20 -13.80
C PRO A 196 -8.70 -7.17 -14.82
N ALA A 197 -7.52 -7.39 -15.41
CA ALA A 197 -6.96 -6.51 -16.44
C ALA A 197 -7.80 -6.51 -17.73
N ALA A 198 -8.24 -7.69 -18.19
CA ALA A 198 -9.12 -7.81 -19.35
C ALA A 198 -10.49 -7.15 -19.08
N ARG A 199 -11.03 -7.27 -17.87
CA ARG A 199 -12.27 -6.57 -17.47
C ARG A 199 -12.11 -5.05 -17.46
N ALA A 200 -10.99 -4.54 -16.96
CA ALA A 200 -10.71 -3.11 -16.94
C ALA A 200 -10.53 -2.54 -18.36
N HIS A 201 -9.82 -3.26 -19.23
CA HIS A 201 -9.64 -2.90 -20.63
C HIS A 201 -10.98 -2.89 -21.38
N ALA A 202 -11.81 -3.91 -21.20
CA ALA A 202 -13.14 -3.96 -21.80
C ALA A 202 -14.02 -2.78 -21.34
N ALA A 203 -14.01 -2.47 -20.04
CA ALA A 203 -14.73 -1.33 -19.49
C ALA A 203 -14.28 0.01 -20.10
N ALA A 204 -12.97 0.18 -20.32
CA ALA A 204 -12.42 1.38 -20.95
C ALA A 204 -12.90 1.54 -22.41
N ILE A 205 -12.86 0.46 -23.20
CA ILE A 205 -13.35 0.48 -24.59
C ILE A 205 -14.85 0.80 -24.63
N HIS A 206 -15.65 0.21 -23.75
CA HIS A 206 -17.08 0.51 -23.68
C HIS A 206 -17.37 1.96 -23.31
N ALA A 207 -16.63 2.54 -22.35
CA ALA A 207 -16.75 3.93 -21.98
C ALA A 207 -16.40 4.87 -23.16
N ALA A 208 -15.30 4.57 -23.87
CA ALA A 208 -14.89 5.33 -25.05
C ALA A 208 -15.91 5.20 -26.19
N ALA A 209 -16.43 4.00 -26.46
CA ALA A 209 -17.46 3.75 -27.46
C ALA A 209 -18.76 4.51 -27.15
N HIS A 210 -19.16 4.55 -25.87
CA HIS A 210 -20.32 5.32 -25.43
C HIS A 210 -20.10 6.82 -25.60
N ALA A 211 -18.94 7.35 -25.19
CA ALA A 211 -18.59 8.76 -25.40
C ALA A 211 -18.59 9.16 -26.89
N ALA A 212 -18.13 8.25 -27.76
CA ALA A 212 -18.17 8.40 -29.21
C ALA A 212 -19.58 8.22 -29.81
N GLY A 213 -20.56 7.77 -29.04
CA GLY A 213 -21.94 7.51 -29.51
C GLY A 213 -22.06 6.30 -30.43
N LEU A 214 -21.15 5.33 -30.28
CA LEU A 214 -21.12 4.08 -31.04
C LEU A 214 -22.03 3.01 -30.41
N THR A 215 -22.32 3.12 -29.12
CA THR A 215 -23.29 2.30 -28.40
C THR A 215 -24.53 3.13 -28.06
N THR A 216 -25.69 2.47 -27.99
CA THR A 216 -27.00 3.12 -27.75
C THR A 216 -27.60 2.81 -26.37
N GLU A 217 -27.04 1.83 -25.66
CA GLU A 217 -27.42 1.48 -24.29
C GLU A 217 -26.16 1.51 -23.40
N PRO A 218 -26.27 1.98 -22.14
CA PRO A 218 -25.22 1.78 -21.16
C PRO A 218 -25.07 0.28 -20.94
N ALA A 219 -23.83 -0.21 -21.02
CA ALA A 219 -23.52 -1.64 -20.94
C ALA A 219 -24.19 -2.27 -19.70
N ALA A 220 -25.31 -2.97 -19.91
CA ALA A 220 -25.78 -3.92 -18.93
C ALA A 220 -24.72 -5.01 -18.80
N CYS A 221 -24.66 -5.64 -17.63
CA CYS A 221 -23.69 -6.67 -17.26
C CYS A 221 -23.70 -7.85 -18.26
N GLU A 222 -23.04 -7.70 -19.41
CA GLU A 222 -22.98 -8.69 -20.47
C GLU A 222 -21.79 -9.61 -20.18
N ALA A 223 -22.06 -10.70 -19.47
CA ALA A 223 -21.17 -11.85 -19.34
C ALA A 223 -20.89 -12.56 -20.69
N GLU A 224 -21.34 -12.00 -21.82
CA GLU A 224 -21.16 -12.55 -23.18
C GLU A 224 -20.89 -11.47 -24.24
N VAL A 225 -20.12 -10.42 -23.92
CA VAL A 225 -19.50 -9.63 -25.00
C VAL A 225 -18.43 -10.50 -25.65
N SER A 226 -18.73 -11.06 -26.81
CA SER A 226 -17.74 -11.80 -27.62
C SER A 226 -16.49 -10.94 -27.85
N SER A 227 -15.30 -11.49 -27.58
CA SER A 227 -13.98 -10.84 -27.79
C SER A 227 -13.91 -10.08 -29.11
N ALA A 228 -14.39 -10.70 -30.18
CA ALA A 228 -14.38 -10.15 -31.53
C ALA A 228 -15.11 -8.80 -31.66
N ARG A 229 -16.10 -8.54 -30.80
CA ARG A 229 -16.84 -7.28 -30.83
C ARG A 229 -16.18 -6.18 -30.02
N LEU A 230 -15.53 -6.55 -28.92
CA LEU A 230 -14.68 -5.62 -28.20
C LEU A 230 -13.55 -5.13 -29.11
N GLU A 231 -12.91 -6.07 -29.81
CA GLU A 231 -11.88 -5.81 -30.82
C GLU A 231 -12.42 -4.93 -31.97
N LEU A 232 -13.64 -5.17 -32.45
CA LEU A 232 -14.26 -4.33 -33.47
C LEU A 232 -14.50 -2.89 -32.98
N LEU A 233 -14.95 -2.71 -31.74
CA LEU A 233 -15.17 -1.37 -31.17
C LEU A 233 -13.85 -0.63 -30.99
N GLU A 234 -12.83 -1.32 -30.46
CA GLU A 234 -11.48 -0.79 -30.32
C GLU A 234 -10.92 -0.35 -31.67
N LEU A 235 -11.01 -1.22 -32.68
CA LEU A 235 -10.57 -0.91 -34.04
C LEU A 235 -11.30 0.30 -34.65
N VAL A 236 -12.60 0.42 -34.45
CA VAL A 236 -13.39 1.57 -34.94
C VAL A 236 -12.99 2.86 -34.22
N LEU A 237 -12.76 2.80 -32.90
CA LEU A 237 -12.32 3.94 -32.11
C LEU A 237 -10.93 4.42 -32.54
N GLU A 238 -9.99 3.48 -32.69
CA GLU A 238 -8.63 3.77 -33.17
C GLU A 238 -8.67 4.38 -34.58
N ALA A 239 -9.47 3.81 -35.49
CA ALA A 239 -9.62 4.33 -36.85
C ALA A 239 -10.23 5.75 -36.87
N MET A 240 -11.12 6.08 -35.93
CA MET A 240 -11.67 7.42 -35.75
C MET A 240 -10.65 8.40 -35.17
N GLU A 241 -9.85 7.97 -34.20
CA GLU A 241 -8.79 8.77 -33.59
C GLU A 241 -7.71 9.17 -34.61
N HIS A 242 -7.32 8.23 -35.47
CA HIS A 242 -6.40 8.46 -36.59
C HIS A 242 -7.03 9.20 -37.79
N GLY A 243 -8.33 9.53 -37.72
CA GLY A 243 -9.05 10.26 -38.77
C GLY A 243 -9.29 9.47 -40.07
N SER A 244 -9.08 8.16 -40.07
CA SER A 244 -9.27 7.30 -41.25
C SER A 244 -10.75 7.07 -41.60
N ILE A 245 -11.62 7.15 -40.60
CA ILE A 245 -13.08 7.13 -40.74
C ILE A 245 -13.72 8.25 -39.92
N SER A 246 -14.86 8.76 -40.37
CA SER A 246 -15.60 9.78 -39.62
C SER A 246 -16.44 9.15 -38.50
N ARG A 247 -16.88 9.96 -37.53
CA ARG A 247 -17.83 9.51 -36.48
C ARG A 247 -19.10 8.89 -37.06
N ALA A 248 -19.63 9.44 -38.15
CA ALA A 248 -20.82 8.90 -38.81
C ALA A 248 -20.56 7.55 -39.50
N ASP A 249 -19.33 7.33 -39.97
CA ASP A 249 -18.90 6.04 -40.53
C ASP A 249 -18.73 5.00 -39.41
N GLY A 250 -18.13 5.39 -38.28
CA GLY A 250 -18.02 4.56 -37.08
C GLY A 250 -19.39 4.12 -36.54
N GLN A 251 -20.36 5.04 -36.46
CA GLN A 251 -21.74 4.72 -36.08
C GLN A 251 -22.42 3.75 -37.04
N ALA A 252 -22.20 3.91 -38.35
CA ALA A 252 -22.77 3.02 -39.37
C ALA A 252 -22.25 1.58 -39.27
N ILE A 253 -21.01 1.39 -38.80
CA ILE A 253 -20.42 0.08 -38.52
C ILE A 253 -20.94 -0.43 -37.17
N ALA A 254 -20.73 0.33 -36.09
CA ALA A 254 -21.00 -0.10 -34.72
C ALA A 254 -22.47 -0.50 -34.52
N TRP A 255 -23.43 0.31 -34.98
CA TRP A 255 -24.86 0.02 -34.80
C TRP A 255 -25.35 -1.21 -35.57
N HIS A 256 -24.61 -1.66 -36.60
CA HIS A 256 -24.99 -2.84 -37.38
C HIS A 256 -24.45 -4.14 -36.78
N TYR A 257 -23.30 -4.07 -36.09
CA TYR A 257 -22.63 -5.23 -35.52
C TYR A 257 -22.77 -5.30 -33.98
N THR A 258 -23.82 -4.68 -33.42
CA THR A 258 -24.18 -4.78 -31.99
C THR A 258 -24.99 -6.04 -31.65
N THR A 259 -25.19 -6.35 -30.35
CA THR A 259 -25.93 -7.52 -29.81
C THR A 259 -27.34 -7.47 -30.35
N ASN A 260 -27.89 -6.25 -30.30
CA ASN A 260 -29.14 -5.86 -30.88
C ASN A 260 -28.81 -4.86 -32.00
N PRO A 261 -28.65 -5.31 -33.25
CA PRO A 261 -28.40 -4.43 -34.38
C PRO A 261 -29.54 -3.41 -34.53
N VAL A 262 -29.21 -2.14 -34.71
CA VAL A 262 -30.20 -1.12 -35.05
C VAL A 262 -30.62 -1.33 -36.51
N PRO A 263 -31.92 -1.54 -36.81
CA PRO A 263 -32.38 -1.69 -38.18
C PRO A 263 -31.99 -0.49 -39.05
N ASP A 264 -31.56 -0.73 -40.29
CA ASP A 264 -31.05 0.32 -41.19
C ASP A 264 -32.03 1.47 -41.41
N ALA A 265 -33.34 1.21 -41.38
CA ALA A 265 -34.37 2.25 -41.48
C ALA A 265 -34.38 3.17 -40.26
N GLN A 266 -34.24 2.61 -39.06
CA GLN A 266 -34.20 3.37 -37.81
C GLN A 266 -32.88 4.15 -37.68
N ALA A 267 -31.76 3.51 -38.01
CA ALA A 267 -30.45 4.16 -38.03
C ALA A 267 -30.41 5.32 -39.03
N ALA A 268 -30.96 5.12 -40.23
CA ALA A 268 -31.08 6.16 -41.23
C ALA A 268 -31.96 7.32 -40.78
N HIS A 269 -33.10 7.04 -40.13
CA HIS A 269 -33.96 8.07 -39.56
C HIS A 269 -33.23 8.91 -38.51
N ARG A 270 -32.50 8.28 -37.58
CA ARG A 270 -31.67 8.98 -36.56
C ARG A 270 -30.58 9.86 -37.19
N ALA A 271 -30.05 9.44 -38.34
CA ALA A 271 -29.03 10.17 -39.07
C ALA A 271 -29.59 11.15 -40.13
N GLY A 272 -30.91 11.35 -40.20
CA GLY A 272 -31.54 12.24 -41.17
C GLY A 272 -31.34 11.82 -42.63
N THR A 273 -31.28 10.52 -42.91
CA THR A 273 -30.99 9.97 -44.24
C THR A 273 -31.94 8.82 -44.62
N THR A 274 -31.75 8.24 -45.81
CA THR A 274 -32.52 7.09 -46.29
C THR A 274 -31.81 5.77 -45.97
N ALA A 275 -32.55 4.68 -45.77
CA ALA A 275 -31.98 3.36 -45.48
C ALA A 275 -30.97 2.91 -46.55
N ALA A 276 -31.21 3.23 -47.83
CA ALA A 276 -30.30 2.92 -48.92
C ALA A 276 -28.99 3.74 -48.85
N ALA A 277 -29.07 5.01 -48.46
CA ALA A 277 -27.89 5.85 -48.24
C ALA A 277 -27.07 5.35 -47.03
N TRP A 278 -27.75 4.95 -45.95
CA TRP A 278 -27.12 4.38 -44.76
C TRP A 278 -26.36 3.08 -45.05
N ARG A 279 -26.96 2.14 -45.78
CA ARG A 279 -26.27 0.92 -46.25
C ARG A 279 -25.02 1.22 -47.06
N ARG A 280 -25.12 2.16 -48.01
CA ARG A 280 -23.97 2.59 -48.83
C ARG A 280 -22.89 3.28 -48.03
N ARG A 281 -23.24 3.99 -46.95
CA ARG A 281 -22.27 4.58 -46.01
C ARG A 281 -21.55 3.48 -45.25
N ARG A 282 -22.29 2.53 -44.64
CA ARG A 282 -21.69 1.38 -43.94
C ARG A 282 -20.71 0.60 -44.81
N SER A 283 -21.11 0.25 -46.04
CA SER A 283 -20.22 -0.47 -46.97
C SER A 283 -18.91 0.27 -47.21
N ARG A 284 -18.99 1.57 -47.55
CA ARG A 284 -17.80 2.41 -47.77
C ARG A 284 -16.95 2.58 -46.51
N ALA A 285 -17.58 2.68 -45.34
CA ALA A 285 -16.88 2.75 -44.07
C ALA A 285 -16.08 1.48 -43.80
N VAL A 286 -16.68 0.30 -44.03
CA VAL A 286 -15.99 -1.00 -43.91
C VAL A 286 -14.84 -1.10 -44.90
N ASP A 287 -15.03 -0.68 -46.16
CA ASP A 287 -13.98 -0.73 -47.17
C ASP A 287 -12.80 0.20 -46.84
N ARG A 288 -13.07 1.39 -46.27
CA ARG A 288 -12.02 2.30 -45.77
C ARG A 288 -11.28 1.71 -44.57
N LEU A 289 -12.00 1.13 -43.61
CA LEU A 289 -11.40 0.47 -42.46
C LEU A 289 -10.47 -0.67 -42.90
N LYS A 290 -10.92 -1.52 -43.83
CA LYS A 290 -10.11 -2.58 -44.44
C LYS A 290 -8.88 -2.04 -45.19
N SER A 291 -9.00 -0.88 -45.82
CA SER A 291 -7.89 -0.25 -46.56
C SER A 291 -6.84 0.33 -45.60
N GLY A 292 -7.26 0.89 -44.46
CA GLY A 292 -6.35 1.39 -43.41
C GLY A 292 -5.61 0.30 -42.64
N LEU A 293 -6.17 -0.92 -42.61
CA LEU A 293 -5.56 -2.10 -42.00
C LEU A 293 -4.48 -2.78 -42.87
N ARG A 294 -4.39 -2.44 -44.16
CA ARG A 294 -3.33 -2.98 -45.01
C ARG A 294 -2.03 -2.22 -44.72
N PRO A 295 -0.95 -2.89 -44.26
CA PRO A 295 0.33 -2.23 -44.13
C PRO A 295 0.74 -1.64 -45.49
N ALA A 296 1.27 -0.42 -45.48
CA ALA A 296 1.86 0.18 -46.67
C ALA A 296 2.91 -0.79 -47.22
N ALA A 297 2.70 -1.25 -48.45
CA ALA A 297 3.64 -2.11 -49.17
C ALA A 297 4.93 -1.35 -49.53
#